data_AF-A0A163TJU2-F1
#
_entry.id   AF-A0A163TJU2-F1
#
_cell.length_a   1.000
_cell.length_b   1.000
_cell.length_c   1.000
_cell.angle_alpha   90.00
_cell.angle_beta   90.00
_cell.angle_gamma   90.00
#
_symmetry.space_group_name_H-M   'P 1'
#
loop_
_entity.id
_entity.type
_entity.pdbx_description
1 polymer ?
#
loop_
_entity_poly.entity_id
_entity_poly.type
_entity_poly.pdbx_seq_one_letter_code
_entity_poly.pdbx_strand_id
1 'polypeptide(L)'
;MPDASANAGFSLTELLVSLLILGLISMAATSALSVGKRIWAKVEAAPDVTLTDAELNHLRRAVALRIAKNDGTGGGVTGSVSKLSFSGLSQTEDGIFEKAQVSLHVTEGGLEVSTEWEGASKSVTLKYVSVAGFGYQARLPTEQWVTDWPATDPAPALVRLTFASAEGEEPETLILKLP
;
A
#
# COMPACT_ATOMS: atom_id res chain seq x y z
N MET A 1 77.26 25.02 -2.97
CA MET A 1 76.71 25.72 -4.16
C MET A 1 77.24 25.04 -5.41
N PRO A 2 76.44 24.84 -6.49
CA PRO A 2 75.10 25.36 -6.71
C PRO A 2 74.00 24.29 -6.74
N ASP A 3 72.79 24.76 -6.49
CA ASP A 3 71.53 24.03 -6.45
C ASP A 3 71.07 23.58 -7.84
N ALA A 4 70.69 22.32 -7.96
CA ALA A 4 69.94 21.82 -9.11
C ALA A 4 68.45 22.18 -8.91
N SER A 5 68.10 23.43 -9.18
CA SER A 5 66.71 23.87 -9.29
C SER A 5 66.10 23.25 -10.55
N ALA A 6 65.51 22.06 -10.39
CA ALA A 6 64.70 21.43 -11.43
C ALA A 6 63.45 22.29 -11.70
N ASN A 7 63.52 23.10 -12.76
CA ASN A 7 62.37 23.85 -13.27
C ASN A 7 61.33 22.86 -13.84
N ALA A 8 60.39 22.44 -13.00
CA ALA A 8 59.17 21.77 -13.42
C ALA A 8 58.22 22.78 -14.06
N GLY A 9 58.52 23.19 -15.30
CA GLY A 9 57.61 23.96 -16.12
C GLY A 9 56.49 23.05 -16.62
N PHE A 10 55.33 23.10 -15.97
CA PHE A 10 54.13 22.41 -16.46
C PHE A 10 53.81 22.89 -17.88
N SER A 11 53.62 21.96 -18.81
CA SER A 11 53.21 22.32 -20.17
C SER A 11 51.81 22.93 -20.12
N LEU A 12 51.58 23.96 -20.94
CA LEU A 12 50.29 24.66 -21.03
C LEU A 12 49.13 23.68 -21.31
N THR A 13 49.45 22.59 -22.03
CA THR A 13 48.55 21.46 -22.32
C THR A 13 48.19 20.65 -21.08
N GLU A 14 49.14 20.34 -20.18
CA GLU A 14 48.85 19.63 -18.91
C GLU A 14 47.97 20.46 -17.98
N LEU A 15 48.16 21.78 -17.97
CA LEU A 15 47.33 22.70 -17.18
C LEU A 15 45.89 22.71 -17.70
N LEU A 16 45.71 22.68 -19.03
CA LEU A 16 44.40 22.63 -19.68
C LEU A 16 43.69 21.29 -19.43
N VAL A 17 44.43 20.17 -19.50
CA VAL A 17 43.91 18.84 -19.18
C VAL A 17 43.51 18.75 -17.71
N SER A 18 44.32 19.28 -16.80
CA SER A 18 44.02 19.29 -15.36
C SER A 18 42.77 20.09 -15.05
N LEU A 19 42.58 21.25 -15.69
CA LEU A 19 41.36 22.06 -15.56
C LEU A 19 40.12 21.35 -16.10
N LEU A 20 40.24 20.66 -17.24
CA LEU A 20 39.15 19.89 -17.82
C LEU A 20 38.71 18.75 -16.88
N ILE A 21 39.68 18.00 -16.34
CA ILE A 21 39.41 16.91 -15.40
C ILE A 21 38.77 17.47 -14.12
N LEU A 22 39.27 18.58 -13.58
CA LEU A 22 38.67 19.21 -12.39
C LEU A 22 37.23 19.67 -12.63
N GLY A 23 36.95 20.23 -13.81
CA GLY A 23 35.61 20.65 -14.21
C GLY A 23 34.64 19.48 -14.29
N LEU A 24 35.05 18.37 -14.91
CA LEU A 24 34.25 17.15 -15.02
C LEU A 24 33.97 16.52 -13.64
N ILE A 25 34.96 16.46 -12.75
CA ILE A 25 34.78 15.96 -11.38
C ILE A 25 33.79 16.82 -10.59
N SER A 26 33.90 18.14 -10.71
CA SER A 26 33.00 19.09 -10.02
C SER A 26 31.56 18.95 -10.51
N MET A 27 31.38 18.76 -11.82
CA MET A 27 30.07 18.56 -12.43
C MET A 27 29.44 17.23 -11.98
N ALA A 28 30.23 16.15 -11.97
CA ALA A 28 29.79 14.84 -11.48
C ALA A 28 29.42 14.85 -9.99
N ALA A 29 30.19 15.55 -9.15
CA ALA A 29 29.89 15.72 -7.72
C ALA A 29 28.57 16.45 -7.50
N THR A 30 28.32 17.52 -8.27
CA THR A 30 27.08 18.32 -8.17
C THR A 30 25.86 17.50 -8.61
N SER A 31 25.99 16.68 -9.66
CA SER A 31 24.94 15.75 -10.10
C SER A 31 24.61 14.72 -9.02
N ALA A 32 25.63 14.09 -8.40
CA ALA A 32 25.43 13.12 -7.33
C ALA A 32 24.72 13.72 -6.10
N LEU A 33 25.11 14.94 -5.70
CA LEU A 33 24.48 15.69 -4.61
C LEU A 33 23.01 16.03 -4.93
N SER A 34 22.69 16.35 -6.18
CA SER A 34 21.32 16.68 -6.60
C SER A 34 20.38 15.46 -6.60
N VAL A 35 20.91 14.28 -6.94
CA VAL A 35 20.17 13.01 -6.90
C VAL A 35 19.97 12.57 -5.45
N GLY A 36 21.01 12.66 -4.61
CA GLY A 36 20.91 12.40 -3.17
C GLY A 36 19.82 13.24 -2.51
N LYS A 37 19.80 14.55 -2.72
CA LYS A 37 18.74 15.43 -2.16
C LYS A 37 17.33 15.04 -2.59
N ARG A 38 17.15 14.56 -3.83
CA ARG A 38 15.84 14.09 -4.32
C ARG A 38 15.43 12.76 -3.70
N ILE A 39 16.37 11.85 -3.48
CA ILE A 39 16.12 10.57 -2.82
C ILE A 39 15.79 10.80 -1.34
N TRP A 40 16.57 11.63 -0.64
CA TRP A 40 16.32 11.97 0.76
C TRP A 40 15.00 12.71 0.97
N ALA A 41 14.65 13.67 0.09
CA ALA A 41 13.34 14.32 0.13
C ALA A 41 12.16 13.35 -0.15
N LYS A 42 12.41 12.26 -0.89
CA LYS A 42 11.41 11.22 -1.15
C LYS A 42 11.27 10.25 0.04
N VAL A 43 12.37 9.99 0.77
CA VAL A 43 12.38 9.16 1.98
C VAL A 43 11.74 9.90 3.16
N GLU A 44 11.96 11.20 3.30
CA GLU A 44 11.38 12.01 4.38
C GLU A 44 9.90 12.36 4.17
N ALA A 45 9.39 12.20 2.93
CA ALA A 45 7.99 12.34 2.58
C ALA A 45 7.21 11.01 2.59
N ALA A 46 7.88 9.88 2.84
CA ALA A 46 7.19 8.63 3.14
C ALA A 46 6.88 8.64 4.63
N PRO A 47 5.62 8.86 5.06
CA PRO A 47 5.28 8.70 6.46
C PRO A 47 5.61 7.25 6.83
N ASP A 48 6.26 7.05 7.98
CA ASP A 48 6.31 5.77 8.66
C ASP A 48 4.88 5.21 8.65
N VAL A 49 4.62 4.18 7.83
CA VAL A 49 3.29 3.57 7.64
C VAL A 49 2.99 2.74 8.87
N THR A 50 2.91 3.38 10.02
CA THR A 50 2.35 2.81 11.23
C THR A 50 0.85 3.03 11.12
N LEU A 51 0.15 2.02 10.62
CA LEU A 51 -1.31 1.92 10.73
C LEU A 51 -1.69 2.33 12.15
N THR A 52 -2.42 3.42 12.31
CA THR A 52 -2.78 3.84 13.66
C THR A 52 -3.68 2.76 14.27
N ASP A 53 -3.54 2.49 15.57
CA ASP A 53 -4.40 1.50 16.25
C ASP A 53 -5.90 1.80 16.03
N ALA A 54 -6.25 3.07 15.83
CA ALA A 54 -7.60 3.52 15.50
C ALA A 54 -8.07 3.03 14.12
N GLU A 55 -7.23 3.16 13.08
CA GLU A 55 -7.52 2.70 11.72
C GLU A 55 -7.59 1.17 11.67
N LEU A 56 -6.66 0.50 12.35
CA LEU A 56 -6.63 -0.95 12.40
C LEU A 56 -7.83 -1.51 13.17
N ASN A 57 -8.28 -0.82 14.23
CA ASN A 57 -9.54 -1.12 14.91
C ASN A 57 -10.78 -0.77 14.07
N HIS A 58 -10.71 0.22 13.19
CA HIS A 58 -11.80 0.52 12.27
C HIS A 58 -11.93 -0.58 11.20
N LEU A 59 -10.81 -0.98 10.61
CA LEU A 59 -10.75 -2.09 9.66
C LEU A 59 -11.21 -3.40 10.30
N ARG A 60 -10.69 -3.72 11.50
CA ARG A 60 -11.15 -4.88 12.28
C ARG A 60 -12.63 -4.82 12.57
N ARG A 61 -13.21 -3.66 12.94
CA ARG A 61 -14.65 -3.54 13.15
C ARG A 61 -15.44 -3.74 11.87
N ALA A 62 -15.03 -3.12 10.77
CA ALA A 62 -15.68 -3.27 9.46
C ALA A 62 -15.68 -4.74 9.00
N VAL A 63 -14.59 -5.45 9.24
CA VAL A 63 -14.44 -6.88 8.92
C VAL A 63 -15.13 -7.80 9.93
N ALA A 64 -15.12 -7.44 11.22
CA ALA A 64 -15.77 -8.19 12.28
C ALA A 64 -17.30 -8.07 12.23
N LEU A 65 -17.85 -7.20 11.37
CA LEU A 65 -19.26 -7.24 11.02
C LEU A 65 -19.58 -8.64 10.51
N ARG A 66 -20.50 -9.30 11.21
CA ARG A 66 -20.89 -10.67 10.91
C ARG A 66 -21.52 -10.68 9.52
N ILE A 67 -20.89 -11.40 8.59
CA ILE A 67 -21.50 -11.66 7.28
C ILE A 67 -22.88 -12.27 7.56
N ALA A 68 -23.91 -11.57 7.10
CA ALA A 68 -25.25 -12.08 7.19
C ALA A 68 -25.31 -13.27 6.24
N LYS A 69 -25.72 -14.44 6.74
CA LYS A 69 -25.89 -15.63 5.91
C LYS A 69 -26.86 -15.28 4.78
N ASN A 70 -26.35 -15.21 3.55
CA ASN A 70 -27.17 -14.89 2.40
C ASN A 70 -28.12 -16.06 2.11
N ASP A 71 -29.39 -15.76 1.88
CA ASP A 71 -30.52 -16.69 1.80
C ASP A 71 -30.80 -17.20 0.37
N GLY A 72 -29.94 -16.89 -0.60
CA GLY A 72 -30.11 -17.34 -1.98
C GLY A 72 -28.80 -17.46 -2.78
N THR A 73 -28.45 -18.70 -3.14
CA THR A 73 -27.60 -19.12 -4.28
C THR A 73 -26.16 -18.60 -4.43
N GLY A 74 -25.64 -17.82 -3.49
CA GLY A 74 -24.26 -17.33 -3.51
C GLY A 74 -23.88 -16.71 -2.16
N GLY A 75 -22.61 -16.82 -1.77
CA GLY A 75 -22.09 -16.58 -0.42
C GLY A 75 -22.26 -15.19 0.16
N GLY A 76 -22.89 -14.26 -0.56
CA GLY A 76 -23.06 -12.87 -0.12
C GLY A 76 -21.75 -12.10 -0.05
N VAL A 77 -20.71 -12.61 -0.70
CA VAL A 77 -19.37 -12.02 -0.81
C VAL A 77 -19.00 -11.97 -2.29
N THR A 78 -18.55 -10.82 -2.75
CA THR A 78 -17.97 -10.63 -4.08
C THR A 78 -16.64 -9.90 -3.93
N GLY A 79 -15.67 -10.28 -4.75
CA GLY A 79 -14.30 -9.84 -4.58
C GLY A 79 -13.55 -9.72 -5.90
N SER A 80 -12.66 -8.74 -5.96
CA SER A 80 -11.59 -8.59 -6.92
C SER A 80 -10.31 -8.18 -6.20
N VAL A 81 -9.21 -8.03 -6.93
CA VAL A 81 -7.93 -7.58 -6.36
C VAL A 81 -8.03 -6.22 -5.68
N SER A 82 -8.90 -5.33 -6.16
CA SER A 82 -9.04 -3.97 -5.63
C SER A 82 -10.30 -3.77 -4.78
N LYS A 83 -11.23 -4.72 -4.75
CA LYS A 83 -12.51 -4.53 -4.07
C LYS A 83 -12.98 -5.80 -3.38
N LEU A 84 -13.40 -5.69 -2.13
CA LEU A 84 -14.17 -6.69 -1.41
C LEU A 84 -15.55 -6.10 -1.10
N SER A 85 -16.62 -6.85 -1.30
CA SER A 85 -17.97 -6.42 -0.94
C SER A 85 -18.77 -7.57 -0.39
N PHE A 86 -19.49 -7.33 0.71
CA PHE A 86 -20.30 -8.35 1.36
C PHE A 86 -21.49 -7.76 2.09
N SER A 87 -22.54 -8.55 2.24
CA SER A 87 -23.67 -8.18 3.08
C SER A 87 -23.42 -8.59 4.54
N GLY A 88 -23.54 -7.65 5.47
CA GLY A 88 -23.35 -7.88 6.90
C GLY A 88 -24.47 -7.25 7.72
N LEU A 89 -24.45 -7.50 9.03
CA LEU A 89 -25.19 -6.69 9.98
C LEU A 89 -24.29 -5.55 10.45
N SER A 90 -24.73 -4.30 10.28
CA SER A 90 -24.03 -3.13 10.82
C SER A 90 -24.93 -2.37 11.77
N GLN A 91 -24.33 -1.82 12.82
CA GLN A 91 -25.03 -0.95 13.77
C GLN A 91 -25.17 0.45 13.16
N THR A 92 -26.40 0.99 13.17
CA THR A 92 -26.70 2.38 12.80
C THR A 92 -26.30 3.34 13.93
N GLU A 93 -26.36 4.66 13.68
CA GLU A 93 -26.04 5.67 14.70
C GLU A 93 -26.99 5.61 15.90
N ASP A 94 -28.23 5.17 15.70
CA ASP A 94 -29.22 4.95 16.75
C ASP A 94 -29.03 3.63 17.52
N GLY A 95 -27.97 2.87 17.20
CA GLY A 95 -27.63 1.64 17.88
C GLY A 95 -28.37 0.39 17.39
N ILE A 96 -29.18 0.51 16.34
CA ILE A 96 -29.97 -0.58 15.75
C ILE A 96 -29.10 -1.39 14.78
N PHE A 97 -29.22 -2.72 14.81
CA PHE A 97 -28.54 -3.58 13.84
C PHE A 97 -29.41 -3.80 12.60
N GLU A 98 -28.91 -3.40 11.44
CA GLU A 98 -29.60 -3.56 10.16
C GLU A 98 -28.71 -4.27 9.15
N LYS A 99 -29.33 -4.89 8.14
CA LYS A 99 -28.60 -5.46 7.01
C LYS A 99 -27.98 -4.31 6.22
N ALA A 100 -26.67 -4.37 6.04
CA ALA A 100 -25.91 -3.37 5.33
C ALA A 100 -25.03 -4.04 4.27
N GLN A 101 -24.82 -3.36 3.15
CA GLN A 101 -23.77 -3.72 2.21
C GLN A 101 -22.48 -3.03 2.64
N VAL A 102 -21.46 -3.81 2.93
CA VAL A 102 -20.12 -3.31 3.28
C VAL A 102 -19.23 -3.50 2.06
N SER A 103 -18.49 -2.45 1.68
CA SER A 103 -17.48 -2.55 0.62
C SER A 103 -16.15 -1.94 1.07
N LEU A 104 -15.07 -2.65 0.78
CA LEU A 104 -13.71 -2.19 0.92
C LEU A 104 -13.14 -2.01 -0.49
N HIS A 105 -12.64 -0.83 -0.81
CA HIS A 105 -12.15 -0.50 -2.14
C HIS A 105 -10.77 0.15 -2.05
N VAL A 106 -9.79 -0.44 -2.72
CA VAL A 106 -8.45 0.13 -2.87
C VAL A 106 -8.52 1.28 -3.86
N THR A 107 -8.13 2.47 -3.41
CA THR A 107 -8.08 3.69 -4.22
C THR A 107 -6.65 4.24 -4.24
N GLU A 108 -6.37 5.19 -5.12
CA GLU A 108 -5.08 5.89 -5.13
C GLU A 108 -4.77 6.60 -3.80
N GLY A 109 -5.81 6.98 -3.05
CA GLY A 109 -5.71 7.69 -1.78
C GLY A 109 -5.74 6.80 -0.54
N GLY A 110 -5.67 5.47 -0.69
CA GLY A 110 -5.73 4.49 0.40
C GLY A 110 -6.95 3.56 0.32
N LEU A 111 -7.37 3.01 1.46
CA LEU A 111 -8.48 2.07 1.54
C LEU A 111 -9.80 2.79 1.87
N GLU A 112 -10.75 2.78 0.95
CA GLU A 112 -12.11 3.26 1.20
C GLU A 112 -12.96 2.13 1.80
N VAL A 113 -13.61 2.41 2.93
CA VAL A 113 -14.59 1.54 3.58
C VAL A 113 -15.95 2.22 3.49
N SER A 114 -16.86 1.64 2.71
CA SER A 114 -18.25 2.10 2.61
C SER A 114 -19.22 1.11 3.22
N THR A 115 -20.25 1.63 3.86
CA THR A 115 -21.37 0.89 4.42
C THR A 115 -22.66 1.54 3.94
N GLU A 116 -23.53 0.74 3.34
CA GLU A 116 -24.79 1.19 2.77
C GLU A 116 -25.94 0.43 3.42
N TRP A 117 -26.92 1.19 3.93
CA TRP A 117 -28.17 0.72 4.53
C TRP A 117 -29.35 1.13 3.65
N GLU A 118 -30.56 0.70 4.01
CA GLU A 118 -31.77 1.17 3.36
C GLU A 118 -31.96 2.68 3.63
N GLY A 119 -31.69 3.51 2.60
CA GLY A 119 -31.88 4.96 2.65
C GLY A 119 -30.71 5.77 3.25
N ALA A 120 -29.61 5.13 3.65
CA ALA A 120 -28.42 5.80 4.18
C ALA A 120 -27.12 5.16 3.71
N SER A 121 -26.04 5.94 3.63
CA SER A 121 -24.70 5.42 3.38
C SER A 121 -23.65 6.20 4.16
N LYS A 122 -22.56 5.52 4.49
CA LYS A 122 -21.39 6.09 5.16
C LYS A 122 -20.14 5.57 4.46
N SER A 123 -19.21 6.48 4.16
CA SER A 123 -17.89 6.11 3.62
C SER A 123 -16.79 6.76 4.43
N VAL A 124 -15.71 6.02 4.67
CA VAL A 124 -14.50 6.47 5.34
C VAL A 124 -13.30 6.03 4.53
N THR A 125 -12.45 6.98 4.15
CA THR A 125 -11.17 6.68 3.50
C THR A 125 -10.06 6.60 4.55
N LEU A 126 -9.43 5.44 4.66
CA LEU A 126 -8.26 5.20 5.49
C LEU A 126 -6.99 5.55 4.68
N LYS A 127 -6.59 6.82 4.77
CA LYS A 127 -5.55 7.41 3.91
C LYS A 127 -4.13 6.90 4.17
N TYR A 128 -3.88 6.42 5.39
CA TYR A 128 -2.58 5.87 5.77
C TYR A 128 -2.50 4.35 5.58
N VAL A 129 -3.57 3.74 5.06
CA VAL A 129 -3.64 2.31 4.76
C VAL A 129 -3.37 2.12 3.27
N SER A 130 -2.11 1.89 2.93
CA SER A 130 -1.77 1.51 1.55
C SER A 130 -2.00 0.02 1.37
N VAL A 131 -3.09 -0.35 0.68
CA VAL A 131 -3.43 -1.74 0.39
C VAL A 131 -3.03 -2.05 -1.06
N ALA A 132 -2.23 -3.08 -1.26
CA ALA A 132 -1.86 -3.56 -2.58
C ALA A 132 -3.00 -4.38 -3.22
N GLY A 133 -3.77 -5.10 -2.41
CA GLY A 133 -4.98 -5.76 -2.89
C GLY A 133 -5.53 -6.85 -1.97
N PHE A 134 -6.54 -7.53 -2.47
CA PHE A 134 -7.23 -8.64 -1.81
C PHE A 134 -6.93 -9.99 -2.47
N GLY A 135 -6.92 -11.03 -1.65
CA GLY A 135 -6.93 -12.42 -2.07
C GLY A 135 -8.00 -13.22 -1.33
N TYR A 136 -8.50 -14.26 -1.96
CA TYR A 136 -9.62 -15.07 -1.46
C TYR A 136 -9.24 -16.55 -1.48
N GLN A 137 -9.65 -17.28 -0.45
CA GLN A 137 -9.42 -18.72 -0.37
C GLN A 137 -10.74 -19.45 -0.10
N ALA A 138 -11.02 -20.48 -0.88
CA ALA A 138 -12.18 -21.33 -0.70
C ALA A 138 -12.10 -22.12 0.63
N ARG A 139 -13.24 -22.63 1.08
CA ARG A 139 -13.24 -23.71 2.08
C ARG A 139 -12.75 -24.98 1.38
N LEU A 140 -11.85 -25.71 2.05
CA LEU A 140 -11.22 -26.98 1.65
C LEU A 140 -12.00 -27.79 0.57
N PRO A 141 -11.29 -28.42 -0.39
CA PRO A 141 -9.87 -28.81 -0.30
C PRO A 141 -8.88 -27.84 -0.97
N THR A 142 -9.35 -26.80 -1.64
CA THR A 142 -8.48 -25.87 -2.36
C THR A 142 -7.87 -24.83 -1.42
N GLU A 143 -6.59 -25.01 -1.09
CA GLU A 143 -5.78 -24.00 -0.38
C GLU A 143 -5.26 -22.89 -1.30
N GLN A 144 -5.68 -22.87 -2.57
CA GLN A 144 -5.24 -21.89 -3.54
C GLN A 144 -5.89 -20.53 -3.27
N TRP A 145 -5.05 -19.50 -3.22
CA TRP A 145 -5.49 -18.12 -3.20
C TRP A 145 -5.83 -17.66 -4.62
N VAL A 146 -7.00 -17.04 -4.78
CA VAL A 146 -7.45 -16.40 -6.02
C VAL A 146 -7.64 -14.90 -5.80
N THR A 147 -7.59 -14.12 -6.88
CA THR A 147 -7.72 -12.65 -6.84
C THR A 147 -9.12 -12.16 -7.16
N ASP A 148 -9.98 -13.02 -7.69
CA ASP A 148 -11.37 -12.73 -8.00
C ASP A 148 -12.27 -13.75 -7.31
N TRP A 149 -13.40 -13.29 -6.79
CA TRP A 149 -14.40 -14.10 -6.11
C TRP A 149 -15.80 -13.75 -6.61
N PRO A 150 -16.40 -14.58 -7.48
CA PRO A 150 -17.73 -14.35 -8.02
C PRO A 150 -18.81 -14.34 -6.92
N ALA A 151 -19.80 -13.46 -7.05
CA ALA A 151 -20.94 -13.42 -6.13
C ALA A 151 -21.78 -14.71 -6.11
N THR A 152 -21.65 -15.54 -7.16
CA THR A 152 -22.31 -16.85 -7.29
C THR A 152 -21.65 -17.93 -6.43
N ASP A 153 -20.40 -17.74 -6.05
CA ASP A 153 -19.64 -18.76 -5.32
C ASP A 153 -20.01 -18.72 -3.83
N PRO A 154 -19.85 -19.83 -3.10
CA PRO A 154 -19.93 -19.83 -1.64
C PRO A 154 -18.98 -18.79 -1.04
N ALA A 155 -19.26 -18.31 0.17
CA ALA A 155 -18.40 -17.31 0.81
C ALA A 155 -16.98 -17.89 0.97
N PRO A 156 -15.92 -17.08 0.73
CA PRO A 156 -14.57 -17.57 0.92
C PRO A 156 -14.35 -17.89 2.40
N ALA A 157 -13.53 -18.90 2.69
CA ALA A 157 -13.18 -19.24 4.07
C ALA A 157 -12.26 -18.19 4.68
N LEU A 158 -11.30 -17.70 3.89
CA LEU A 158 -10.34 -16.67 4.27
C LEU A 158 -10.29 -15.56 3.22
N VAL A 159 -10.07 -14.34 3.70
CA VAL A 159 -9.73 -13.18 2.88
C VAL A 159 -8.38 -12.65 3.34
N ARG A 160 -7.46 -12.42 2.40
CA ARG A 160 -6.15 -11.83 2.66
C ARG A 160 -6.17 -10.39 2.17
N LEU A 161 -5.77 -9.48 3.03
CA LEU A 161 -5.41 -8.11 2.68
C LEU A 161 -3.90 -8.05 2.62
N THR A 162 -3.37 -7.59 1.49
CA THR A 162 -1.94 -7.35 1.31
C THR A 162 -1.70 -5.85 1.38
N PHE A 163 -0.86 -5.40 2.30
CA PHE A 163 -0.47 -3.99 2.38
C PHE A 163 0.66 -3.70 1.38
N ALA A 164 0.69 -2.49 0.85
CA ALA A 164 1.82 -2.02 0.08
C ALA A 164 2.99 -1.82 1.04
N SER A 165 4.13 -2.39 0.69
CA SER A 165 5.36 -2.31 1.47
C SER A 165 6.43 -1.53 0.68
N ALA A 166 7.41 -0.99 1.39
CA ALA A 166 8.53 -0.31 0.79
C ALA A 166 9.37 -1.26 -0.09
N GLU A 167 10.07 -0.69 -1.06
CA GLU A 167 10.86 -1.47 -2.02
C GLU A 167 11.96 -2.28 -1.29
N GLY A 168 11.84 -3.61 -1.33
CA GLY A 168 12.78 -4.54 -0.68
C GLY A 168 12.30 -5.15 0.64
N GLU A 169 11.14 -4.75 1.15
CA GLU A 169 10.49 -5.37 2.31
C GLU A 169 9.44 -6.39 1.89
N GLU A 170 9.24 -7.43 2.71
CA GLU A 170 8.14 -8.37 2.48
C GLU A 170 6.81 -7.65 2.76
N PRO A 171 5.80 -7.81 1.88
CA PRO A 171 4.51 -7.18 2.08
C PRO A 171 3.84 -7.75 3.33
N GLU A 172 3.43 -6.86 4.23
CA GLU A 172 2.62 -7.25 5.38
C GLU A 172 1.26 -7.78 4.90
N THR A 173 0.78 -8.85 5.52
CA THR A 173 -0.52 -9.45 5.17
C THR A 173 -1.40 -9.64 6.40
N LEU A 174 -2.68 -9.30 6.25
CA LEU A 174 -3.71 -9.56 7.24
C LEU A 174 -4.67 -10.62 6.69
N ILE A 175 -4.73 -11.75 7.38
CA ILE A 175 -5.66 -12.84 7.05
C ILE A 175 -6.89 -12.72 7.93
N LEU A 176 -8.04 -12.62 7.28
CA LEU A 176 -9.35 -12.50 7.88
C LEU A 176 -10.11 -13.80 7.70
N LYS A 177 -10.57 -14.37 8.79
CA LYS A 177 -11.47 -15.53 8.75
C LYS A 177 -12.90 -15.04 8.70
N LEU A 178 -13.63 -15.46 7.67
CA LEU A 178 -15.05 -15.17 7.57
C LEU A 178 -15.85 -16.18 8.43
N PRO A 179 -16.90 -15.72 9.14
CA PRO A 179 -17.66 -16.54 10.09
C PRO A 179 -18.48 -17.67 9.43
#